data_AF-A0A7R9AGB1-F1
#
_entry.id   AF-A0A7R9AGB1-F1
#
_cell.length_a   1.000
_cell.length_b   1.000
_cell.length_c   1.000
_cell.angle_alpha   90.00
_cell.angle_beta   90.00
_cell.angle_gamma   90.00
#
_symmetry.space_group_name_H-M   'P 1'
#
loop_
_entity.id
_entity.type
_entity.pdbx_description
1 polymer ?
#
loop_
_entity_poly.entity_id
_entity_poly.type
_entity_poly.pdbx_seq_one_letter_code
_entity_poly.pdbx_strand_id
1 'polypeptide(L)'
;MLFRFFLNRANMLSEAFQTMKAGYVAYLTGSTKTPPRWRFCVKYVIGNLGVALAAPFIRRYYDHESQNEAQELVAQLRDEFQELIEDLSWMDAETQDAARRKVHAMSFHVGFPGEIFNFTEVDGEYDQVKMDPCCFFNNQFQHLSNNVKNEMKFYGKPVNKTRWNVSPTVVNAFYNRHKNQMGPSHYHFR
;
A
#
# COMPACT_ATOMS: atom_id res chain seq x y z
N MET A 1 19.01 -9.04 -18.24
CA MET A 1 17.55 -8.88 -18.04
C MET A 1 16.87 -10.18 -17.60
N LEU A 2 17.13 -11.31 -18.26
CA LEU A 2 16.50 -12.61 -17.96
C LEU A 2 16.67 -13.09 -16.51
N PHE A 3 17.88 -12.98 -15.93
CA PHE A 3 18.14 -13.41 -14.55
C PHE A 3 17.17 -12.76 -13.53
N ARG A 4 16.98 -11.44 -13.58
CA ARG A 4 16.07 -10.71 -12.69
C ARG A 4 14.62 -11.15 -12.88
N PHE A 5 14.22 -11.45 -14.12
CA PHE A 5 12.89 -11.97 -14.40
C PHE A 5 12.68 -13.34 -13.74
N PHE A 6 13.59 -14.29 -13.96
CA PHE A 6 13.50 -15.63 -13.38
C PHE A 6 13.52 -15.62 -11.84
N LEU A 7 14.42 -14.85 -11.23
CA LEU A 7 14.51 -14.75 -9.77
C LEU A 7 13.20 -14.25 -9.13
N ASN A 8 12.49 -13.33 -9.80
CA ASN A 8 11.20 -12.82 -9.33
C ASN A 8 10.04 -13.81 -9.52
N ARG A 9 10.20 -14.84 -10.37
CA ARG A 9 9.19 -15.87 -10.64
C ARG A 9 9.45 -17.20 -9.94
N ALA A 10 10.65 -17.42 -9.41
CA ALA A 10 11.04 -18.68 -8.77
C ALA A 10 10.09 -19.17 -7.66
N ASN A 11 9.47 -18.25 -6.89
CA ASN A 11 8.49 -18.61 -5.85
C ASN A 11 7.17 -19.20 -6.41
N MET A 12 6.97 -19.16 -7.73
CA MET A 12 5.76 -19.58 -8.42
C MET A 12 5.96 -20.90 -9.18
N LEU A 13 7.17 -21.46 -9.13
CA LEU A 13 7.57 -22.67 -9.83
C LEU A 13 7.63 -23.86 -8.86
N SER A 14 8.24 -24.97 -9.29
CA SER A 14 8.42 -26.16 -8.45
C SER A 14 9.27 -25.88 -7.21
N GLU A 15 9.19 -26.78 -6.24
CA GLU A 15 9.91 -26.69 -4.97
C GLU A 15 11.42 -26.47 -5.14
N ALA A 16 12.05 -27.07 -6.16
CA ALA A 16 13.47 -26.89 -6.45
C ALA A 16 13.85 -25.40 -6.65
N PHE A 17 13.03 -24.64 -7.38
CA PHE A 17 13.25 -23.21 -7.59
C PHE A 17 12.98 -22.40 -6.32
N GLN A 18 11.97 -22.79 -5.54
CA GLN A 18 11.64 -22.13 -4.27
C GLN A 18 12.78 -22.31 -3.26
N THR A 19 13.34 -23.52 -3.15
CA THR A 19 14.48 -23.84 -2.28
C THR A 19 15.73 -23.08 -2.70
N MET A 20 16.03 -23.03 -4.00
CA MET A 20 17.16 -22.23 -4.51
C MET A 20 17.01 -20.75 -4.14
N LYS A 21 15.82 -20.17 -4.36
CA LYS A 21 15.57 -18.77 -3.98
C LYS A 21 15.62 -18.56 -2.47
N ALA A 22 15.12 -19.50 -1.68
CA ALA A 22 15.19 -19.44 -0.22
C ALA A 22 16.64 -19.43 0.27
N GLY A 23 17.52 -20.26 -0.30
CA GLY A 23 18.95 -20.25 0.00
C GLY A 23 19.62 -18.92 -0.35
N TYR A 24 19.29 -18.35 -1.51
CA TYR A 24 19.76 -17.01 -1.90
C TYR A 24 19.30 -15.91 -0.93
N VAL A 25 18.02 -15.91 -0.55
CA VAL A 25 17.47 -14.94 0.43
C VAL A 25 18.12 -15.15 1.80
N ALA A 26 18.29 -16.39 2.25
CA ALA A 26 18.93 -16.72 3.52
C ALA A 26 20.38 -16.20 3.60
N TYR A 27 21.13 -16.33 2.51
CA TYR A 27 22.48 -15.77 2.42
C TYR A 27 22.48 -14.24 2.54
N LEU A 28 21.52 -13.55 1.92
CA LEU A 28 21.43 -12.09 1.96
C LEU A 28 20.91 -11.53 3.29
N THR A 29 19.97 -12.22 3.93
CA THR A 29 19.25 -11.69 5.11
C THR A 29 19.65 -12.39 6.41
N GLY A 30 20.49 -13.43 6.36
CA GLY A 30 20.83 -14.27 7.52
C GLY A 30 19.67 -15.13 8.03
N SER A 31 18.61 -15.33 7.25
CA SER A 31 17.43 -16.06 7.73
C SER A 31 17.71 -17.56 7.82
N THR A 32 17.40 -18.18 8.95
CA THR A 32 17.64 -19.61 9.19
C THR A 32 16.45 -20.51 8.81
N LYS A 33 15.26 -19.93 8.58
CA LYS A 33 14.04 -20.66 8.22
C LYS A 33 13.28 -19.97 7.09
N THR A 34 12.82 -20.77 6.14
CA THR A 34 11.90 -20.33 5.09
C THR A 34 10.48 -20.24 5.66
N PRO A 35 9.75 -19.13 5.46
CA PRO A 35 8.38 -19.03 5.92
C PRO A 35 7.48 -20.09 5.24
N PRO A 36 6.43 -20.57 5.91
CA PRO A 36 5.53 -21.56 5.35
C PRO A 36 4.80 -21.02 4.13
N ARG A 37 4.46 -21.91 3.19
CA ARG A 37 3.83 -21.57 1.90
C ARG A 37 2.58 -20.70 2.02
N TRP A 38 1.74 -20.94 3.02
CA TRP A 38 0.53 -20.15 3.23
C TRP A 38 0.81 -18.66 3.44
N ARG A 39 1.92 -18.30 4.12
CA ARG A 39 2.32 -16.89 4.30
C ARG A 39 2.71 -16.24 2.98
N PHE A 40 3.37 -16.99 2.11
CA PHE A 40 3.66 -16.53 0.75
C PHE A 40 2.36 -16.30 -0.03
N CYS A 41 1.41 -17.23 0.04
CA CYS A 41 0.11 -17.10 -0.63
C CYS A 41 -0.68 -15.88 -0.10
N VAL A 42 -0.76 -15.69 1.21
CA VAL A 42 -1.43 -14.52 1.81
C VAL A 42 -0.77 -13.22 1.37
N LYS A 43 0.55 -13.13 1.45
CA LYS A 43 1.29 -11.92 0.99
C LYS A 43 1.08 -11.68 -0.50
N TYR A 44 1.03 -12.73 -1.30
CA TYR A 44 0.75 -12.65 -2.72
C TYR A 44 -0.65 -12.08 -2.98
N VAL A 45 -1.69 -12.62 -2.34
CA VAL A 45 -3.05 -12.13 -2.54
C VAL A 45 -3.20 -10.69 -2.03
N ILE A 46 -2.65 -10.34 -0.87
CA ILE A 46 -2.67 -8.95 -0.36
C ILE A 46 -2.00 -7.97 -1.33
N GLY A 47 -0.86 -8.36 -1.92
CA GLY A 47 -0.13 -7.49 -2.84
C GLY A 47 -0.80 -7.27 -4.20
N ASN A 48 -1.73 -8.15 -4.59
CA ASN A 48 -2.31 -8.15 -5.93
C ASN A 48 -3.83 -7.89 -5.94
N LEU A 49 -4.53 -8.37 -4.92
CA LEU A 49 -5.98 -8.23 -4.73
C LEU A 49 -6.31 -7.51 -3.40
N GLY A 50 -5.41 -6.64 -2.94
CA GLY A 50 -5.53 -5.98 -1.64
C GLY A 50 -6.82 -5.18 -1.46
N VAL A 51 -7.26 -4.46 -2.51
CA VAL A 51 -8.50 -3.67 -2.47
C VAL A 51 -9.71 -4.58 -2.36
N ALA A 52 -9.76 -5.69 -3.11
CA ALA A 52 -10.82 -6.69 -3.00
C ALA A 52 -10.89 -7.36 -1.61
N LEU A 53 -9.74 -7.54 -0.95
CA LEU A 53 -9.67 -8.09 0.41
C LEU A 53 -9.93 -7.06 1.52
N ALA A 54 -9.86 -5.76 1.21
CA ALA A 54 -9.96 -4.70 2.19
C ALA A 54 -11.33 -4.69 2.89
N ALA A 55 -12.42 -4.66 2.12
CA ALA A 55 -13.78 -4.60 2.65
C ALA A 55 -14.11 -5.74 3.63
N PRO A 56 -13.89 -7.03 3.32
CA PRO A 56 -14.17 -8.10 4.28
C PRO A 56 -13.22 -8.09 5.49
N PHE A 57 -11.97 -7.66 5.33
CA PHE A 57 -11.03 -7.51 6.44
C PHE A 57 -11.51 -6.42 7.41
N ILE A 58 -11.87 -5.25 6.87
CA ILE A 58 -12.31 -4.09 7.65
C ILE A 58 -13.59 -4.39 8.41
N ARG A 59 -14.59 -4.99 7.75
CA ARG A 59 -15.86 -5.38 8.40
C ARG A 59 -15.69 -6.27 9.62
N ARG A 60 -14.60 -7.05 9.68
CA ARG A 60 -14.40 -8.06 10.72
C ARG A 60 -13.44 -7.62 11.82
N TYR A 61 -12.42 -6.85 11.47
CA TYR A 61 -11.28 -6.60 12.35
C TYR A 61 -10.98 -5.12 12.57
N TYR A 62 -11.64 -4.22 11.84
CA TYR A 62 -11.38 -2.80 12.01
C TYR A 62 -12.24 -2.21 13.11
N ASP A 63 -11.56 -1.52 14.02
CA ASP A 63 -12.20 -0.73 15.06
C ASP A 63 -12.37 0.71 14.58
N HIS A 64 -13.62 1.17 14.55
CA HIS A 64 -13.96 2.53 14.16
C HIS A 64 -13.61 3.55 15.23
N GLU A 65 -13.54 3.17 16.51
CA GLU A 65 -13.14 4.06 17.61
C GLU A 65 -11.67 4.44 17.45
N SER A 66 -10.80 3.44 17.25
CA SER A 66 -9.39 3.64 16.90
C SER A 66 -9.18 4.55 15.69
N GLN A 67 -10.09 4.57 14.70
CA GLN A 67 -10.00 5.48 13.56
C GLN A 67 -10.17 6.94 13.98
N ASN A 68 -11.18 7.21 14.81
CA ASN A 68 -11.50 8.55 15.26
C ASN A 68 -10.37 9.10 16.14
N GLU A 69 -9.88 8.30 17.08
CA GLU A 69 -8.73 8.68 17.92
C GLU A 69 -7.49 8.99 17.08
N ALA A 70 -7.21 8.18 16.05
CA ALA A 70 -6.09 8.43 15.16
C ALA A 70 -6.29 9.71 14.32
N GLN A 71 -7.52 10.04 13.91
CA GLN A 71 -7.83 11.28 13.22
C GLN A 71 -7.63 12.50 14.12
N GLU A 72 -8.05 12.42 15.38
CA GLU A 72 -7.85 13.47 16.37
C GLU A 72 -6.37 13.69 16.67
N LEU A 73 -5.61 12.61 16.90
CA LEU A 73 -4.17 12.68 17.14
C LEU A 73 -3.44 13.34 15.96
N VAL A 74 -3.78 12.97 14.74
CA VAL A 74 -3.18 13.55 13.53
C VAL A 74 -3.52 15.04 13.39
N ALA A 75 -4.74 15.45 13.73
CA ALA A 75 -5.13 16.85 13.73
C ALA A 75 -4.33 17.64 14.76
N GLN A 76 -4.22 17.14 15.99
CA GLN A 76 -3.42 17.77 17.06
C GLN A 76 -1.95 17.89 16.67
N LEU A 77 -1.35 16.81 16.12
CA LEU A 77 0.04 16.84 15.66
C LEU A 77 0.27 17.86 14.54
N ARG A 78 -0.72 18.08 13.66
CA ARG A 78 -0.62 19.09 12.61
C ARG A 78 -0.63 20.50 13.19
N ASP A 79 -1.44 20.73 14.22
CA ASP A 79 -1.58 22.05 14.83
C ASP A 79 -0.32 22.38 15.65
N GLU A 80 0.16 21.44 16.48
CA GLU A 80 1.44 21.55 17.20
C GLU A 80 2.64 21.76 16.25
N PHE A 81 2.65 21.08 15.10
CA PHE A 81 3.72 21.26 14.12
C PHE A 81 3.69 22.64 13.45
N GLN A 82 2.52 23.28 13.36
CA GLN A 82 2.42 24.65 12.88
C GLN A 82 3.00 25.63 13.90
N GLU A 83 2.67 25.48 15.18
CA GLU A 83 3.22 26.29 16.26
C GLU A 83 4.74 26.13 16.35
N LEU A 84 5.24 24.89 16.27
CA LEU A 84 6.67 24.61 16.28
C LEU A 84 7.41 25.37 15.17
N ILE A 85 6.84 25.49 13.98
CA ILE A 85 7.46 26.20 12.84
C ILE A 85 7.67 27.69 13.16
N GLU A 86 6.79 28.30 13.95
CA GLU A 86 6.88 29.72 14.33
C GLU A 86 8.07 29.98 15.26
N ASP A 87 8.36 29.02 16.14
CA ASP A 87 9.45 29.09 17.11
C ASP A 87 10.83 28.75 16.54
N LEU A 88 10.92 28.30 15.27
CA LEU A 88 12.18 27.92 14.64
C LEU A 88 13.03 29.14 14.27
N SER A 89 13.93 29.52 15.18
CA SER A 89 14.88 30.63 15.01
C SER A 89 15.89 30.47 13.87
N TRP A 90 16.06 29.26 13.33
CA TRP A 90 16.95 28.99 12.19
C TRP A 90 16.29 29.25 10.82
N MET A 91 14.98 29.47 10.78
CA MET A 91 14.22 29.74 9.55
C MET A 91 13.90 31.22 9.44
N ASP A 92 14.11 31.81 8.26
CA ASP A 92 13.59 33.14 7.97
C ASP A 92 12.05 33.14 7.82
N ALA A 93 11.44 34.32 7.91
CA ALA A 93 9.99 34.49 7.89
C ALA A 93 9.33 34.01 6.58
N GLU A 94 10.02 34.14 5.44
CA GLU A 94 9.49 33.69 4.14
C GLU A 94 9.42 32.16 4.09
N THR A 95 10.47 31.50 4.57
CA THR A 95 10.56 30.04 4.64
C THR A 95 9.57 29.47 5.65
N GLN A 96 9.39 30.12 6.81
CA GLN A 96 8.36 29.73 7.79
C GLN A 96 6.94 29.80 7.21
N ASP A 97 6.62 30.87 6.46
CA ASP A 97 5.30 30.99 5.80
C ASP A 97 5.07 29.90 4.76
N ALA A 98 6.07 29.62 3.93
CA ALA A 98 6.00 28.53 2.96
C ALA A 98 5.80 27.16 3.62
N ALA A 99 6.48 26.92 4.76
CA ALA A 99 6.32 25.70 5.53
C ALA A 99 4.91 25.58 6.14
N ARG A 100 4.38 26.63 6.75
CA ARG A 100 3.00 26.66 7.27
C ARG A 100 1.97 26.38 6.17
N ARG A 101 2.09 27.04 5.02
CA ARG A 101 1.20 26.79 3.87
C ARG A 101 1.23 25.33 3.41
N LYS A 102 2.40 24.68 3.44
CA LYS A 102 2.53 23.27 3.09
C LYS A 102 1.86 22.35 4.13
N VAL A 103 2.06 22.61 5.42
CA VAL A 103 1.45 21.83 6.50
C VAL A 103 -0.06 21.97 6.47
N HIS A 104 -0.57 23.20 6.31
CA HIS A 104 -2.00 23.47 6.18
C HIS A 104 -2.63 22.77 4.96
N ALA A 105 -1.91 22.71 3.83
CA ALA A 105 -2.37 22.03 2.63
C ALA A 105 -2.19 20.50 2.66
N MET A 106 -1.70 19.93 3.77
CA MET A 106 -1.43 18.50 3.87
C MET A 106 -2.71 17.70 4.07
N SER A 107 -2.93 16.72 3.19
CA SER A 107 -4.05 15.78 3.31
C SER A 107 -3.64 14.60 4.20
N PHE A 108 -4.53 14.23 5.11
CA PHE A 108 -4.36 13.05 5.95
C PHE A 108 -5.45 12.05 5.63
N HIS A 109 -5.02 10.89 5.17
CA HIS A 109 -5.86 9.71 5.11
C HIS A 109 -5.73 8.97 6.43
N VAL A 110 -6.82 8.43 6.97
CA VAL A 110 -6.81 7.57 8.16
C VAL A 110 -7.77 6.42 7.91
N GLY A 111 -7.36 5.19 8.22
CA GLY A 111 -8.17 3.99 7.96
C GLY A 111 -8.17 3.57 6.50
N PHE A 112 -9.29 3.80 5.81
CA PHE A 112 -9.54 3.27 4.47
C PHE A 112 -10.42 4.20 3.62
N PRO A 113 -10.35 4.10 2.27
CA PRO A 113 -11.26 4.83 1.38
C PRO A 113 -12.66 4.23 1.41
N GLY A 114 -13.72 5.05 1.41
CA GLY A 114 -15.10 4.56 1.41
C GLY A 114 -15.47 3.75 0.14
N GLU A 115 -14.76 4.03 -0.95
CA GLU A 115 -14.91 3.39 -2.27
C GLU A 115 -14.67 1.87 -2.23
N ILE A 116 -13.96 1.34 -1.23
CA ILE A 116 -13.75 -0.11 -1.09
C ILE A 116 -15.06 -0.88 -0.87
N PHE A 117 -16.12 -0.20 -0.42
CA PHE A 117 -17.45 -0.80 -0.24
C PHE A 117 -18.31 -0.67 -1.49
N ASN A 118 -17.87 0.06 -2.51
CA ASN A 118 -18.49 0.07 -3.83
C ASN A 118 -17.99 -1.12 -4.66
N PHE A 119 -18.69 -2.25 -4.56
CA PHE A 119 -18.32 -3.46 -5.28
C PHE A 119 -18.25 -3.28 -6.80
N THR A 120 -19.02 -2.35 -7.38
CA THR A 120 -18.94 -2.08 -8.82
C THR A 120 -17.59 -1.46 -9.22
N GLU A 121 -17.04 -0.57 -8.40
CA GLU A 121 -15.71 0.00 -8.63
C GLU A 121 -14.61 -1.02 -8.40
N VAL A 122 -14.72 -1.80 -7.31
CA VAL A 122 -13.76 -2.86 -6.98
C VAL A 122 -13.74 -3.94 -8.06
N ASP A 123 -14.90 -4.42 -8.51
CA ASP A 123 -14.99 -5.42 -9.58
C ASP A 123 -14.43 -4.87 -10.90
N GLY A 124 -14.65 -3.58 -11.18
CA GLY A 124 -14.08 -2.88 -12.34
C GLY A 124 -12.54 -2.81 -12.34
N GLU A 125 -11.89 -2.88 -11.17
CA GLU A 125 -10.42 -2.94 -11.08
C GLU A 125 -9.88 -4.30 -11.56
N TYR A 126 -10.68 -5.36 -11.43
CA TYR A 126 -10.29 -6.75 -11.68
C TYR A 126 -11.06 -7.41 -12.85
N ASP A 127 -11.81 -6.64 -13.63
CA ASP A 127 -12.70 -7.09 -14.71
C ASP A 127 -12.01 -7.99 -15.76
N GLN A 128 -10.73 -7.73 -16.04
CA GLN A 128 -9.93 -8.49 -17.00
C GLN A 128 -9.14 -9.65 -16.39
N VAL A 129 -9.22 -9.86 -15.07
CA VAL A 129 -8.46 -10.89 -14.36
C VAL A 129 -9.27 -12.18 -14.27
N LYS A 130 -8.96 -13.15 -15.13
CA LYS A 130 -9.52 -14.50 -15.06
C LYS A 130 -8.54 -15.45 -14.36
N MET A 131 -8.88 -15.86 -13.14
CA MET A 131 -8.08 -16.77 -12.33
C MET A 131 -8.50 -18.22 -12.57
N ASP A 132 -7.51 -19.10 -12.71
CA ASP A 132 -7.68 -20.55 -12.77
C ASP A 132 -7.02 -21.18 -11.51
N PRO A 133 -7.78 -21.92 -10.67
CA PRO A 133 -7.24 -22.58 -9.48
C PRO A 133 -6.06 -23.51 -9.75
N CYS A 134 -5.98 -24.10 -10.94
CA CYS A 134 -4.95 -25.05 -11.35
C CYS A 134 -3.74 -24.38 -12.01
N CYS A 135 -3.83 -23.10 -12.39
CA CYS A 135 -2.79 -22.41 -13.15
C CYS A 135 -2.23 -21.17 -12.42
N PHE A 136 -1.66 -21.36 -11.22
CA PHE A 136 -1.08 -20.27 -10.42
C PHE A 136 -0.05 -19.42 -11.20
N PHE A 137 0.81 -20.05 -12.00
CA PHE A 137 1.80 -19.31 -12.79
C PHE A 137 1.14 -18.41 -13.84
N ASN A 138 0.06 -18.85 -14.49
CA ASN A 138 -0.65 -18.05 -15.48
C ASN A 138 -1.43 -16.89 -14.84
N ASN A 139 -2.07 -17.15 -13.69
CA ASN A 139 -2.79 -16.14 -12.91
C ASN A 139 -1.94 -14.89 -12.60
N GLN A 140 -0.64 -15.09 -12.42
CA GLN A 140 0.33 -14.02 -12.19
C GLN A 140 0.50 -13.10 -13.39
N PHE A 141 0.58 -13.68 -14.60
CA PHE A 141 0.71 -12.88 -15.83
C PHE A 141 -0.59 -12.16 -16.16
N GLN A 142 -1.74 -12.79 -15.90
CA GLN A 142 -3.04 -12.14 -16.02
C GLN A 142 -3.10 -10.90 -15.13
N HIS A 143 -2.70 -11.03 -13.86
CA HIS A 143 -2.68 -9.93 -12.92
C HIS A 143 -1.66 -8.85 -13.29
N LEU A 144 -0.43 -9.21 -13.64
CA LEU A 144 0.59 -8.26 -14.07
C LEU A 144 0.15 -7.47 -15.32
N SER A 145 -0.47 -8.15 -16.29
CA SER A 145 -1.01 -7.51 -17.50
C SER A 145 -2.13 -6.54 -17.14
N ASN A 146 -3.05 -6.95 -16.27
CA ASN A 146 -4.14 -6.09 -15.79
C ASN A 146 -3.61 -4.84 -15.09
N ASN A 147 -2.63 -4.98 -14.19
CA ASN A 147 -2.01 -3.86 -13.50
C ASN A 147 -1.41 -2.86 -14.48
N VAL A 148 -0.64 -3.33 -15.47
CA VAL A 148 -0.07 -2.44 -16.49
C VAL A 148 -1.17 -1.72 -17.27
N LYS A 149 -2.23 -2.43 -17.68
CA LYS A 149 -3.37 -1.82 -18.38
C LYS A 149 -4.07 -0.77 -17.53
N ASN A 150 -4.31 -1.06 -16.25
CA ASN A 150 -4.95 -0.14 -15.31
C ASN A 150 -4.11 1.12 -15.10
N GLU A 151 -2.79 0.98 -14.93
CA GLU A 151 -1.89 2.13 -14.84
C GLU A 151 -1.88 2.96 -16.14
N MET A 152 -1.88 2.30 -17.30
CA MET A 152 -1.94 2.98 -18.60
C MET A 152 -3.24 3.78 -18.80
N LYS A 153 -4.35 3.42 -18.15
CA LYS A 153 -5.62 4.21 -18.19
C LYS A 153 -5.44 5.63 -17.62
N PHE A 154 -4.41 5.88 -16.82
CA PHE A 154 -4.11 7.19 -16.24
C PHE A 154 -3.09 8.01 -17.06
N TYR A 155 -2.49 7.42 -18.09
CA TYR A 155 -1.55 8.15 -18.94
C TYR A 155 -2.24 9.33 -19.64
N GLY A 156 -1.64 10.52 -19.55
CA GLY A 156 -2.19 11.76 -20.12
C GLY A 156 -3.38 12.35 -19.36
N LYS A 157 -3.80 11.77 -18.23
CA LYS A 157 -4.90 12.29 -17.39
C LYS A 157 -4.36 13.06 -16.17
N PRO A 158 -5.12 14.02 -15.64
CA PRO A 158 -4.75 14.70 -14.40
C PRO A 158 -4.69 13.72 -13.22
N VAL A 159 -3.79 13.99 -12.28
CA VAL A 159 -3.62 13.17 -11.07
C VAL A 159 -4.84 13.31 -10.17
N ASN A 160 -5.48 12.19 -9.84
CA ASN A 160 -6.49 12.15 -8.80
C ASN A 160 -5.82 12.20 -7.41
N LYS A 161 -6.02 13.30 -6.67
CA LYS A 161 -5.46 13.53 -5.33
C LYS A 161 -6.20 12.75 -4.23
N THR A 162 -7.45 12.35 -4.44
CA THR A 162 -8.23 11.58 -3.46
C THR A 162 -7.91 10.08 -3.51
N ARG A 163 -7.38 9.58 -4.64
CA ARG A 163 -7.04 8.16 -4.79
C ARG A 163 -5.94 7.74 -3.81
N TRP A 164 -6.20 6.66 -3.10
CA TRP A 164 -5.23 5.99 -2.23
C TRP A 164 -4.24 5.17 -3.06
N ASN A 165 -2.96 5.21 -2.69
CA ASN A 165 -1.90 4.49 -3.39
C ASN A 165 -1.52 3.16 -2.71
N VAL A 166 -2.09 2.86 -1.54
CA VAL A 166 -1.75 1.70 -0.71
C VAL A 166 -3.04 1.05 -0.24
N SER A 167 -3.08 -0.28 -0.27
CA SER A 167 -4.20 -1.06 0.30
C SER A 167 -4.29 -0.79 1.80
N PRO A 168 -5.49 -0.62 2.38
CA PRO A 168 -5.62 -0.41 3.81
C PRO A 168 -5.00 -1.58 4.59
N THR A 169 -4.98 -2.81 4.04
CA THR A 169 -4.45 -4.05 4.67
C THR A 169 -2.93 -4.10 4.87
N VAL A 170 -2.19 -3.06 4.46
CA VAL A 170 -0.72 -2.99 4.64
C VAL A 170 -0.38 -2.52 6.05
N VAL A 171 0.72 -3.05 6.63
CA VAL A 171 1.28 -2.63 7.93
C VAL A 171 2.52 -1.70 7.76
N ASN A 172 2.42 -0.36 7.83
CA ASN A 172 3.37 0.72 7.49
C ASN A 172 2.88 2.21 7.71
N ALA A 173 3.54 3.25 7.22
CA ALA A 173 2.94 4.58 7.01
C ALA A 173 3.73 5.28 5.90
N PHE A 174 3.13 6.23 5.18
CA PHE A 174 3.80 6.89 4.08
C PHE A 174 3.44 8.37 3.94
N TYR A 175 4.37 9.12 3.36
CA TYR A 175 4.16 10.48 2.90
C TYR A 175 4.43 10.56 1.39
N ASN A 176 3.47 11.10 0.63
CA ASN A 176 3.60 11.36 -0.79
C ASN A 176 3.84 12.84 -1.05
N ARG A 177 5.08 13.18 -1.42
CA ARG A 177 5.49 14.58 -1.72
C ARG A 177 4.74 15.22 -2.89
N HIS A 178 4.29 14.44 -3.87
CA HIS A 178 3.60 14.97 -5.06
C HIS A 178 2.13 15.31 -4.77
N LYS A 179 1.51 14.57 -3.84
CA LYS A 179 0.14 14.82 -3.38
C LYS A 179 0.08 15.67 -2.11
N ASN A 180 1.22 15.93 -1.45
CA ASN A 180 1.29 16.50 -0.11
C ASN A 180 0.36 15.75 0.85
N GLN A 181 0.51 14.43 0.91
CA GLN A 181 -0.45 13.55 1.55
C GLN A 181 0.24 12.55 2.46
N MET A 182 -0.25 12.44 3.69
CA MET A 182 0.08 11.36 4.61
C MET A 182 -1.02 10.31 4.57
N GLY A 183 -0.63 9.05 4.65
CA GLY A 183 -1.58 7.95 4.68
C GLY A 183 -1.05 6.77 5.48
N PRO A 184 -1.94 6.04 6.16
CA PRO A 184 -1.56 4.96 7.01
C PRO A 184 -1.53 3.67 6.21
N SER A 185 -0.95 2.72 6.89
CA SER A 185 -1.33 1.33 7.02
C SER A 185 -2.46 1.07 8.00
N HIS A 186 -3.12 -0.07 7.88
CA HIS A 186 -3.87 -0.64 9.01
C HIS A 186 -3.07 -0.58 10.32
N TYR A 187 -3.59 0.18 11.28
CA TYR A 187 -3.18 0.14 12.68
C TYR A 187 -3.86 -1.06 13.33
N HIS A 188 -3.10 -1.83 14.10
CA HIS A 188 -3.59 -2.90 14.95
C HIS A 188 -3.33 -2.45 16.38
N PHE A 189 -4.38 -2.02 17.10
CA PHE A 189 -4.34 -1.99 18.56
C PHE A 189 -4.95 -3.29 19.08
N ARG A 190 -4.30 -3.82 20.11
CA ARG A 190 -4.70 -5.04 20.81
C ARG A 190 -5.95 -4.81 21.64
#